data_AF-A0A4V5QWT1-F1
#
_entry.id   AF-A0A4V5QWT1-F1
#
_cell.length_a   1.000
_cell.length_b   1.000
_cell.length_c   1.000
_cell.angle_alpha   90.00
_cell.angle_beta   90.00
_cell.angle_gamma   90.00
#
_symmetry.space_group_name_H-M   'P 1'
#
loop_
_entity.id
_entity.type
_entity.pdbx_description
1 polymer ?
#
loop_
_entity_poly.entity_id
_entity_poly.type
_entity_poly.pdbx_seq_one_letter_code
_entity_poly.pdbx_strand_id
1 'polypeptide(L)'
;MNMTKDDLTSEVCHVMITKLAYLASSGQEAALRDVGMSDKDISRLEHLSLCELSRLVDARKPPVDIKEWISSLLQELKEDVPDRYRDYLQFGANNKMMFRLFKVNAAQCSAWRDSLNIDRQYRARSISHKQHSAVCKALMEQGDYRQISAEALLQIARTYQVSLGALWKELEKWDKEHEQ
;
A
#
# COMPACT_ATOMS: atom_id res chain seq x y z
N MET A 1 8.96 -11.73 20.81
CA MET A 1 9.99 -11.82 19.76
C MET A 1 9.49 -11.06 18.56
N ASN A 2 10.21 -10.02 18.11
CA ASN A 2 9.86 -9.33 16.86
C ASN A 2 10.47 -10.12 15.70
N MET A 3 9.62 -10.78 14.90
CA MET A 3 10.06 -11.40 13.64
C MET A 3 10.55 -10.31 12.69
N THR A 4 11.71 -10.52 12.09
CA THR A 4 12.19 -9.63 11.03
C THR A 4 11.44 -9.92 9.72
N LYS A 5 11.47 -8.99 8.78
CA LYS A 5 10.85 -9.15 7.45
C LYS A 5 11.41 -10.37 6.71
N ASP A 6 12.68 -10.67 6.92
CA ASP A 6 13.38 -11.80 6.30
C ASP A 6 12.91 -13.13 6.90
N ASP A 7 12.69 -13.18 8.22
CA ASP A 7 12.14 -14.36 8.91
C ASP A 7 10.72 -14.68 8.40
N LEU A 8 9.86 -13.66 8.30
CA LEU A 8 8.50 -13.84 7.76
C LEU A 8 8.52 -14.31 6.31
N THR A 9 9.41 -13.77 5.49
CA THR A 9 9.54 -14.16 4.08
C THR A 9 9.98 -15.61 3.97
N SER A 10 10.94 -16.04 4.79
CA SER A 10 11.39 -17.44 4.84
C SER A 10 10.23 -18.38 5.17
N GLU A 11 9.41 -18.01 6.14
CA GLU A 11 8.32 -18.86 6.61
C GLU A 11 7.17 -18.99 5.60
N VAL A 12 6.82 -17.88 4.95
CA VAL A 12 5.87 -17.89 3.83
C VAL A 12 6.40 -18.76 2.68
N CYS A 13 7.68 -18.64 2.33
CA CYS A 13 8.31 -19.49 1.32
C CYS A 13 8.23 -20.98 1.71
N HIS A 14 8.47 -21.31 2.98
CA HIS A 14 8.42 -22.69 3.47
C HIS A 14 7.01 -23.29 3.33
N VAL A 15 5.98 -22.55 3.74
CA VAL A 15 4.58 -22.97 3.60
C VAL A 15 4.21 -23.16 2.12
N MET A 16 4.60 -22.22 1.26
CA MET A 16 4.29 -22.25 -0.16
C MET A 16 4.98 -23.42 -0.88
N ILE A 17 6.28 -23.61 -0.70
CA ILE A 17 7.05 -24.72 -1.28
C ILE A 17 6.44 -26.06 -0.85
N THR A 18 6.14 -26.19 0.43
CA THR A 18 5.54 -27.42 0.97
C THR A 18 4.17 -27.68 0.35
N LYS A 19 3.34 -26.64 0.18
CA LYS A 19 2.03 -26.78 -0.45
C LYS A 19 2.14 -27.14 -1.94
N LEU A 20 3.05 -26.52 -2.68
CA LEU A 20 3.29 -26.82 -4.09
C LEU A 20 3.80 -28.26 -4.28
N ALA A 21 4.71 -28.73 -3.42
CA ALA A 21 5.18 -30.11 -3.41
C ALA A 21 4.04 -31.11 -3.10
N TYR A 22 3.17 -30.76 -2.14
CA TYR A 22 1.97 -31.55 -1.86
C TYR A 22 1.03 -31.61 -3.06
N LEU A 23 0.80 -30.48 -3.74
CA LEU A 23 -0.08 -30.43 -4.92
C LEU A 23 0.48 -31.27 -6.08
N ALA A 24 1.80 -31.21 -6.31
CA ALA A 24 2.49 -31.99 -7.32
C ALA A 24 2.37 -33.51 -7.03
N SER A 25 2.64 -33.92 -5.79
CA SER A 25 2.57 -35.34 -5.36
C SER A 25 1.16 -35.91 -5.21
N SER A 26 0.12 -35.06 -5.11
CA SER A 26 -1.28 -35.47 -4.99
C SER A 26 -2.02 -35.55 -6.33
N GLY A 27 -1.31 -35.42 -7.45
CA GLY A 27 -1.89 -35.51 -8.79
C GLY A 27 -2.67 -34.26 -9.22
N GLN A 28 -2.49 -33.13 -8.53
CA GLN A 28 -3.11 -31.85 -8.90
C GLN A 28 -2.26 -31.04 -9.88
N GLU A 29 -1.51 -31.72 -10.75
CA GLU A 29 -0.62 -31.12 -11.74
C GLU A 29 -1.34 -30.15 -12.69
N ALA A 30 -2.59 -30.47 -13.06
CA ALA A 30 -3.39 -29.60 -13.92
C ALA A 30 -3.58 -28.21 -13.32
N ALA A 31 -3.85 -28.13 -12.01
CA ALA A 31 -3.99 -26.85 -11.31
C ALA A 31 -2.65 -26.09 -11.23
N LEU A 32 -1.51 -26.81 -11.14
CA LEU A 32 -0.18 -26.19 -11.16
C LEU A 32 0.19 -25.66 -12.55
N ARG A 33 -0.19 -26.37 -13.62
CA ARG A 33 -0.04 -25.90 -15.01
C ARG A 33 -0.90 -24.67 -15.30
N ASP A 34 -2.14 -24.65 -14.81
CA ASP A 34 -3.07 -23.52 -14.99
C ASP A 34 -2.54 -22.22 -14.39
N VAL A 35 -1.75 -22.30 -13.31
CA VAL A 35 -1.06 -21.13 -12.72
C VAL A 35 0.32 -20.86 -13.33
N GLY A 36 0.66 -21.54 -14.44
CA GLY A 36 1.85 -21.27 -15.24
C GLY A 36 3.12 -22.02 -14.83
N MET A 37 3.03 -23.06 -13.99
CA MET A 37 4.21 -23.88 -13.66
C MET A 37 4.60 -24.80 -14.81
N SER A 38 5.91 -24.93 -15.06
CA SER A 38 6.42 -25.83 -16.08
C SER A 38 6.38 -27.30 -15.61
N ASP A 39 6.20 -28.24 -16.54
CA ASP A 39 6.24 -29.67 -16.22
C ASP A 39 7.54 -30.08 -15.52
N LYS A 40 8.66 -29.44 -15.88
CA LYS A 40 9.96 -29.65 -15.25
C LYS A 40 9.95 -29.29 -13.76
N ASP A 41 9.27 -28.21 -13.39
CA ASP A 41 9.18 -27.76 -11.99
C ASP A 41 8.19 -28.63 -11.19
N ILE A 42 7.12 -29.08 -11.84
CA ILE A 42 6.12 -29.99 -11.25
C ILE A 42 6.76 -31.35 -10.93
N SER A 43 7.40 -32.00 -11.91
CA SER A 43 8.08 -33.30 -11.70
C SER A 43 9.18 -33.21 -10.65
N ARG A 44 9.86 -32.07 -10.60
CA ARG A 44 10.85 -31.81 -9.56
C ARG A 44 10.21 -31.74 -8.17
N LEU A 45 9.12 -30.98 -8.02
CA LEU A 45 8.42 -30.83 -6.75
C LEU A 45 7.84 -32.14 -6.22
N GLU A 46 7.36 -33.00 -7.12
CA GLU A 46 6.81 -34.32 -6.80
C GLU A 46 7.82 -35.24 -6.11
N HIS A 47 9.11 -35.12 -6.44
CA HIS A 47 10.16 -36.05 -6.04
C HIS A 47 11.03 -35.56 -4.87
N LEU A 48 10.73 -34.39 -4.31
CA LEU A 48 11.54 -33.82 -3.22
C LEU A 48 11.18 -34.44 -1.88
N SER A 49 12.20 -34.85 -1.12
CA SER A 49 12.05 -35.15 0.29
C SER A 49 11.86 -33.87 1.13
N LEU A 50 11.29 -34.01 2.33
CA LEU A 50 11.13 -32.89 3.28
C LEU A 50 12.45 -32.15 3.55
N CYS A 51 13.56 -32.89 3.68
CA CYS A 51 14.89 -32.32 3.90
C CYS A 51 15.42 -31.54 2.67
N GLU A 52 14.95 -31.86 1.46
CA GLU A 52 15.31 -31.14 0.24
C GLU A 52 14.42 -29.92 0.04
N LEU A 53 13.15 -29.98 0.46
CA LEU A 53 12.25 -28.82 0.50
C LEU A 53 12.79 -27.74 1.44
N SER A 54 13.19 -28.07 2.66
CA SER A 54 13.79 -27.10 3.58
C SER A 54 15.08 -26.50 3.01
N ARG A 55 15.93 -27.31 2.38
CA ARG A 55 17.15 -26.83 1.70
C ARG A 55 16.86 -25.91 0.52
N LEU A 56 15.73 -26.08 -0.18
CA LEU A 56 15.33 -25.19 -1.27
C LEU A 56 14.88 -23.82 -0.73
N VAL A 57 14.22 -23.78 0.42
CA VAL A 57 13.84 -22.52 1.10
C VAL A 57 15.09 -21.76 1.56
N ASP A 58 16.03 -22.48 2.15
CA ASP A 58 17.26 -21.91 2.73
C ASP A 58 18.33 -21.56 1.67
N ALA A 59 18.18 -22.05 0.44
CA ALA A 59 19.11 -21.78 -0.64
C ALA A 59 19.09 -20.28 -1.02
N ARG A 60 20.29 -19.66 -1.09
CA ARG A 60 20.45 -18.25 -1.51
C ARG A 60 19.90 -17.96 -2.91
N LYS A 61 19.76 -18.99 -3.75
CA LYS A 61 19.07 -18.97 -5.05
C LYS A 61 18.25 -20.24 -5.17
N PRO A 62 16.98 -20.23 -4.75
CA PRO A 62 16.11 -21.36 -4.98
C PRO A 62 15.98 -21.54 -6.50
N PRO A 63 16.04 -22.78 -6.99
CA PRO A 63 15.99 -23.08 -8.40
C PRO A 63 14.57 -23.01 -8.98
N VAL A 64 13.56 -22.84 -8.12
CA VAL A 64 12.27 -22.26 -8.47
C VAL A 64 12.29 -20.86 -7.85
N ASP A 65 12.15 -19.80 -8.66
CA ASP A 65 12.22 -18.43 -8.13
C ASP A 65 10.91 -18.03 -7.45
N ILE A 66 10.63 -18.70 -6.34
CA ILE A 66 9.44 -18.50 -5.52
C ILE A 66 9.51 -17.14 -4.83
N LYS A 67 10.70 -16.57 -4.64
CA LYS A 67 10.83 -15.20 -4.12
C LYS A 67 10.38 -14.18 -5.14
N GLU A 68 10.79 -14.29 -6.40
CA GLU A 68 10.26 -13.44 -7.47
C GLU A 68 8.78 -13.71 -7.73
N TRP A 69 8.34 -14.98 -7.70
CA TRP A 69 6.93 -15.32 -7.90
C TRP A 69 6.04 -14.81 -6.76
N ILE A 70 6.45 -14.94 -5.49
CA ILE A 70 5.78 -14.32 -4.33
C ILE A 70 5.88 -12.81 -4.41
N SER A 71 7.02 -12.24 -4.81
CA SER A 71 7.14 -10.80 -4.97
C SER A 71 6.21 -10.28 -6.07
N SER A 72 6.08 -11.01 -7.17
CA SER A 72 5.16 -10.71 -8.29
C SER A 72 3.72 -10.91 -7.86
N LEU A 73 3.38 -11.99 -7.14
CA LEU A 73 2.05 -12.25 -6.61
C LEU A 73 1.66 -11.20 -5.55
N LEU A 74 2.55 -10.82 -4.65
CA LEU A 74 2.37 -9.73 -3.69
C LEU A 74 2.31 -8.36 -4.40
N GLN A 75 2.92 -8.25 -5.57
CA GLN A 75 2.90 -7.06 -6.41
C GLN A 75 1.69 -7.02 -7.36
N GLU A 76 1.08 -8.15 -7.68
CA GLU A 76 -0.22 -8.28 -8.36
C GLU A 76 -1.36 -8.13 -7.35
N LEU A 77 -1.14 -8.58 -6.12
CA LEU A 77 -1.82 -8.13 -4.92
C LEU A 77 -1.40 -6.70 -4.54
N LYS A 78 -0.81 -5.89 -5.45
CA LYS A 78 -0.76 -4.43 -5.29
C LYS A 78 -2.19 -3.98 -5.15
N GLU A 79 -2.52 -3.85 -3.87
CA GLU A 79 -3.81 -3.64 -3.31
C GLU A 79 -4.48 -2.53 -4.10
N ASP A 80 -5.62 -2.87 -4.71
CA ASP A 80 -6.63 -1.89 -4.98
C ASP A 80 -6.66 -0.92 -3.82
N VAL A 81 -6.58 0.38 -4.11
CA VAL A 81 -6.53 1.40 -3.07
C VAL A 81 -7.70 1.13 -2.13
N PRO A 82 -7.46 0.82 -0.84
CA PRO A 82 -8.55 0.51 0.07
C PRO A 82 -9.56 1.65 0.05
N ASP A 83 -10.86 1.35 -0.03
CA ASP A 83 -11.90 2.37 -0.26
C ASP A 83 -11.82 3.52 0.74
N ARG A 84 -11.49 3.20 2.00
CA ARG A 84 -11.27 4.17 3.08
C ARG A 84 -10.16 5.20 2.80
N TYR A 85 -9.21 4.91 1.92
CA TYR A 85 -8.08 5.77 1.55
C TYR A 85 -8.23 6.38 0.17
N ARG A 86 -9.02 5.73 -0.69
CA ARG A 86 -9.24 6.12 -2.09
C ARG A 86 -9.68 7.57 -2.18
N ASP A 87 -10.69 7.95 -1.40
CA ASP A 87 -11.19 9.32 -1.35
C ASP A 87 -10.09 10.31 -0.93
N TYR A 88 -9.36 10.03 0.15
CA TYR A 88 -8.30 10.92 0.61
C TYR A 88 -7.21 11.13 -0.44
N LEU A 89 -6.78 10.06 -1.11
CA LEU A 89 -5.76 10.13 -2.15
C LEU A 89 -6.27 10.83 -3.42
N GLN A 90 -7.52 10.58 -3.81
CA GLN A 90 -8.19 11.25 -4.94
C GLN A 90 -8.34 12.75 -4.70
N PHE A 91 -8.60 13.17 -3.46
CA PHE A 91 -8.68 14.58 -3.08
C PHE A 91 -7.32 15.19 -2.70
N GLY A 92 -6.21 14.50 -3.01
CA GLY A 92 -4.88 15.07 -2.95
C GLY A 92 -4.19 15.05 -1.59
N ALA A 93 -4.54 14.10 -0.72
CA ALA A 93 -3.84 13.93 0.56
C ALA A 93 -2.34 13.67 0.32
N ASN A 94 -1.48 14.40 1.03
CA ASN A 94 -0.02 14.26 0.91
C ASN A 94 0.51 13.13 1.80
N ASN A 95 1.78 12.73 1.61
CA ASN A 95 2.38 11.62 2.35
C ASN A 95 2.40 11.85 3.87
N LYS A 96 2.62 13.10 4.32
CA LYS A 96 2.61 13.43 5.76
C LYS A 96 1.24 13.22 6.37
N MET A 97 0.19 13.69 5.70
CA MET A 97 -1.20 13.54 6.11
C MET A 97 -1.59 12.05 6.17
N MET A 98 -1.30 11.30 5.10
CA MET A 98 -1.59 9.86 5.05
C MET A 98 -0.88 9.08 6.16
N PHE A 99 0.38 9.42 6.45
CA PHE A 99 1.11 8.81 7.55
C PHE A 99 0.55 9.21 8.92
N ARG A 100 0.25 10.49 9.14
CA ARG A 100 -0.24 10.97 10.44
C ARG A 100 -1.60 10.36 10.80
N LEU A 101 -2.52 10.32 9.83
CA LEU A 101 -3.91 9.89 10.03
C LEU A 101 -4.09 8.37 9.89
N PHE A 102 -3.39 7.74 8.94
CA PHE A 102 -3.65 6.34 8.57
C PHE A 102 -2.44 5.42 8.72
N LYS A 103 -1.27 5.95 9.12
CA LYS A 103 0.01 5.20 9.23
C LYS A 103 0.45 4.54 7.92
N VAL A 104 -0.01 5.05 6.78
CA VAL A 104 0.41 4.60 5.45
C VAL A 104 1.74 5.26 5.09
N ASN A 105 2.69 4.47 4.59
CA ASN A 105 4.00 4.98 4.22
C ASN A 105 4.00 5.69 2.85
N ALA A 106 5.07 6.45 2.59
CA ALA A 106 5.20 7.24 1.37
C ALA A 106 5.30 6.39 0.09
N ALA A 107 5.95 5.22 0.15
CA ALA A 107 6.11 4.34 -1.00
C ALA A 107 4.76 3.76 -1.47
N GLN A 108 3.94 3.29 -0.52
CA GLN A 108 2.57 2.83 -0.79
C GLN A 108 1.70 3.96 -1.34
N CYS A 109 1.75 5.15 -0.72
CA CYS A 109 1.00 6.30 -1.22
C CYS A 109 1.40 6.69 -2.65
N SER A 110 2.69 6.59 -3.00
CA SER A 110 3.15 6.87 -4.36
C SER A 110 2.55 5.87 -5.34
N ALA A 111 2.72 4.57 -5.06
CA ALA A 111 2.20 3.50 -5.91
C ALA A 111 0.68 3.60 -6.12
N TRP A 112 -0.08 3.93 -5.07
CA TRP A 112 -1.53 4.14 -5.16
C TRP A 112 -1.91 5.40 -5.93
N ARG A 113 -1.16 6.50 -5.83
CA ARG A 113 -1.45 7.70 -6.63
C ARG A 113 -1.17 7.48 -8.10
N ASP A 114 -0.19 6.67 -8.45
CA ASP A 114 0.14 6.32 -9.84
C ASP A 114 -1.00 5.51 -10.50
N SER A 115 -1.75 4.73 -9.71
CA SER A 115 -2.93 3.98 -10.18
C SER A 115 -4.24 4.76 -10.14
N LEU A 116 -4.28 5.93 -9.49
CA LEU A 116 -5.48 6.77 -9.38
C LEU A 116 -5.49 7.91 -10.39
N ASN A 117 -6.61 8.09 -11.09
CA ASN A 117 -6.81 9.28 -11.92
C ASN A 117 -7.20 10.49 -11.05
N ILE A 118 -6.21 11.18 -10.50
CA ILE A 118 -6.42 12.35 -9.62
C ILE A 118 -6.60 13.61 -10.47
N ASP A 119 -7.71 14.34 -10.27
CA ASP A 119 -7.99 15.59 -10.98
C ASP A 119 -6.93 16.67 -10.71
N ARG A 120 -6.71 17.53 -11.71
CA ARG A 120 -5.68 18.59 -11.67
C ARG A 120 -5.85 19.52 -10.47
N GLN A 121 -7.08 19.84 -10.08
CA GLN A 121 -7.37 20.72 -8.95
C GLN A 121 -6.90 20.13 -7.60
N TYR A 122 -6.96 18.81 -7.45
CA TYR A 122 -6.52 18.11 -6.24
C TYR A 122 -5.01 17.85 -6.22
N ARG A 123 -4.28 18.15 -7.31
CA ARG A 123 -2.82 18.17 -7.34
C ARG A 123 -2.23 19.53 -6.96
N ALA A 124 -3.07 20.57 -6.81
CA ALA A 124 -2.62 21.89 -6.45
C ALA A 124 -1.92 21.89 -5.08
N ARG A 125 -0.83 22.64 -4.96
CA ARG A 125 0.00 22.70 -3.74
C ARG A 125 -0.34 23.87 -2.81
N SER A 126 -1.30 24.70 -3.20
CA SER A 126 -1.75 25.91 -2.50
C SER A 126 -3.20 26.19 -2.86
N ILE A 127 -3.91 26.88 -1.97
CA ILE A 127 -5.28 27.35 -2.18
C ILE A 127 -5.23 28.62 -3.03
N SER A 128 -6.16 28.78 -3.97
CA SER A 128 -6.23 30.00 -4.79
C SER A 128 -6.60 31.21 -3.94
N HIS A 129 -6.06 32.39 -4.25
CA HIS A 129 -6.36 33.63 -3.51
C HIS A 129 -7.86 33.93 -3.43
N LYS A 130 -8.63 33.61 -4.48
CA LYS A 130 -10.08 33.83 -4.52
C LYS A 130 -10.84 32.98 -3.52
N GLN A 131 -10.36 31.78 -3.21
CA GLN A 131 -11.02 30.83 -2.30
C GLN A 131 -10.43 30.86 -0.89
N HIS A 132 -9.22 31.41 -0.72
CA HIS A 132 -8.45 31.36 0.52
C HIS A 132 -9.26 31.80 1.75
N SER A 133 -9.90 32.97 1.71
CA SER A 133 -10.69 33.49 2.83
C SER A 133 -11.85 32.56 3.20
N ALA A 134 -12.58 32.04 2.21
CA ALA A 134 -13.72 31.15 2.43
C ALA A 134 -13.27 29.80 3.02
N VAL A 135 -12.16 29.25 2.52
CA VAL A 135 -11.61 27.99 3.02
C VAL A 135 -11.07 28.12 4.44
N CYS A 136 -10.34 29.19 4.75
CA CYS A 136 -9.85 29.44 6.11
C CYS A 136 -11.02 29.60 7.09
N LYS A 137 -12.09 30.29 6.69
CA LYS A 137 -13.30 30.40 7.51
C LYS A 137 -13.92 29.03 7.82
N ALA A 138 -14.07 28.19 6.81
CA ALA A 138 -14.60 26.83 6.99
C ALA A 138 -13.72 25.96 7.90
N LEU A 139 -12.39 26.11 7.84
CA LEU A 139 -11.47 25.43 8.76
C LEU A 139 -11.64 25.91 10.20
N MET A 140 -11.76 27.23 10.42
CA MET A 140 -11.97 27.80 11.75
C MET A 140 -13.31 27.38 12.37
N GLU A 141 -14.35 27.19 11.56
CA GLU A 141 -15.66 26.68 12.00
C GLU A 141 -15.60 25.24 12.55
N GLN A 142 -14.54 24.47 12.26
CA GLN A 142 -14.33 23.14 12.83
C GLN A 142 -13.76 23.16 14.25
N GLY A 143 -13.39 24.33 14.78
CA GLY A 143 -12.81 24.48 16.11
C GLY A 143 -11.28 24.56 16.08
N ASP A 144 -10.62 23.96 17.09
CA ASP A 144 -9.16 23.97 17.18
C ASP A 144 -8.54 23.27 15.95
N TYR A 145 -7.70 24.01 15.22
CA TYR A 145 -7.06 23.54 13.99
C TYR A 145 -6.21 22.27 14.19
N ARG A 146 -5.74 22.01 15.41
CA ARG A 146 -4.98 20.80 15.77
C ARG A 146 -5.86 19.56 15.89
N GLN A 147 -7.16 19.75 16.09
CA GLN A 147 -8.14 18.70 16.38
C GLN A 147 -9.12 18.43 15.22
N ILE A 148 -8.97 19.14 14.10
CA ILE A 148 -9.84 18.94 12.93
C ILE A 148 -9.69 17.49 12.43
N SER A 149 -10.82 16.80 12.31
CA SER A 149 -10.86 15.40 11.89
C SER A 149 -10.53 15.23 10.40
N ALA A 150 -10.09 14.03 10.04
CA ALA A 150 -9.80 13.66 8.64
C ALA A 150 -11.05 13.84 7.75
N GLU A 151 -12.20 13.35 8.20
CA GLU A 151 -13.49 13.49 7.52
C GLU A 151 -13.89 14.96 7.32
N ALA A 152 -13.68 15.83 8.32
CA ALA A 152 -13.98 17.26 8.18
C ALA A 152 -13.09 17.91 7.10
N LEU A 153 -11.80 17.59 7.08
CA LEU A 153 -10.89 18.08 6.03
C LEU A 153 -11.31 17.59 4.64
N LEU A 154 -11.70 16.32 4.53
CA LEU A 154 -12.19 15.75 3.27
C LEU A 154 -13.48 16.46 2.81
N GLN A 155 -14.39 16.76 3.73
CA GLN A 155 -15.63 17.48 3.40
C GLN A 155 -15.37 18.92 2.94
N ILE A 156 -14.42 19.61 3.56
CA ILE A 156 -13.98 20.96 3.12
C ILE A 156 -13.33 20.89 1.74
N ALA A 157 -12.44 19.91 1.50
CA ALA A 157 -11.81 19.69 0.19
C ALA A 157 -12.85 19.46 -0.92
N ARG A 158 -13.88 18.66 -0.63
CA ARG A 158 -15.04 18.43 -1.53
C ARG A 158 -15.82 19.70 -1.79
N THR A 159 -16.16 20.45 -0.74
CA THR A 159 -17.03 21.62 -0.84
C THR A 159 -16.37 22.76 -1.64
N TYR A 160 -15.09 23.02 -1.37
CA TYR A 160 -14.36 24.13 -1.98
C TYR A 160 -13.52 23.71 -3.20
N GLN A 161 -13.54 22.42 -3.56
CA GLN A 161 -12.79 21.87 -4.69
C GLN A 161 -11.28 22.17 -4.60
N VAL A 162 -10.72 22.00 -3.39
CA VAL A 162 -9.30 22.23 -3.10
C VAL A 162 -8.63 20.94 -2.67
N SER A 163 -7.31 20.84 -2.86
CA SER A 163 -6.57 19.65 -2.43
C SER A 163 -6.43 19.57 -0.91
N LEU A 164 -6.55 18.37 -0.38
CA LEU A 164 -6.21 18.05 1.02
C LEU A 164 -4.74 18.41 1.34
N GLY A 165 -3.83 18.24 0.37
CA GLY A 165 -2.44 18.64 0.52
C GLY A 165 -2.25 20.15 0.69
N ALA A 166 -3.11 20.99 0.09
CA ALA A 166 -3.09 22.43 0.28
C ALA A 166 -3.71 22.84 1.62
N LEU A 167 -4.83 22.22 2.01
CA LEU A 167 -5.43 22.41 3.35
C LEU A 167 -4.42 22.07 4.45
N TRP A 168 -3.75 20.92 4.34
CA TRP A 168 -2.76 20.46 5.31
C TRP A 168 -1.61 21.46 5.50
N LYS A 169 -1.19 22.14 4.43
CA LYS A 169 -0.15 23.17 4.52
C LYS A 169 -0.60 24.42 5.25
N GLU A 170 -1.86 24.83 5.09
CA GLU A 170 -2.38 25.97 5.85
C GLU A 170 -2.45 25.64 7.34
N LEU A 171 -2.84 24.42 7.71
CA LEU A 171 -2.78 23.96 9.11
C LEU A 171 -1.34 23.96 9.64
N GLU A 172 -0.37 23.46 8.85
CA GLU A 172 1.06 23.48 9.23
C GLU A 172 1.61 24.91 9.41
N LYS A 173 1.07 25.92 8.71
CA LYS A 173 1.46 27.32 8.90
C LYS A 173 0.86 27.89 10.17
N TRP A 174 -0.44 27.66 10.42
CA TRP A 174 -1.09 28.13 11.63
C TRP A 174 -0.47 27.54 12.90
N ASP A 175 -0.07 26.27 12.87
CA ASP A 175 0.63 25.64 13.99
C ASP A 175 1.94 26.38 14.31
N LYS A 176 2.72 26.72 13.29
CA LYS A 176 3.98 27.47 13.45
C LYS A 176 3.79 28.91 13.93
N GLU A 177 2.69 29.55 13.53
CA GLU A 177 2.38 30.94 13.91
C GLU A 177 1.88 31.04 15.36
N HIS A 178 1.32 29.97 15.92
CA HIS A 178 0.75 29.94 17.28
C HIS A 178 1.56 29.08 18.28
N GLU A 179 2.71 28.53 17.86
CA GLU A 179 3.74 27.97 18.75
C GLU A 179 4.79 29.00 19.18
N GLN A 180 4.63 30.28 18.80
CA GLN A 180 5.38 31.44 19.31
C GLN A 180 4.60 32.16 20.40
#